data_AF-A0A286PG66-F1
#
_entry.id   AF-A0A286PG66-F1
#
_cell.length_a   1.000
_cell.length_b   1.000
_cell.length_c   1.000
_cell.angle_alpha   90.00
_cell.angle_beta   90.00
_cell.angle_gamma   90.00
#
_symmetry.space_group_name_H-M   'P 1'
#
loop_
_entity.id
_entity.type
_entity.pdbx_description
1 polymer ?
#
loop_
_entity_poly.entity_id
_entity_poly.type
_entity_poly.pdbx_seq_one_letter_code
_entity_poly.pdbx_strand_id
1 'polypeptide(L)'
;MWQRRWLGYWRRGLPWRAAGRSWGGASTDPSPVDRRKTGSEHHLICDGRGIPLHVITTAAKVNDITQTLNLVDGIPPVVGRPGRRRRRPESVLGDKAYDSRAVRRELQCRRIMPVISRKGAPNIKGLGKLRDVVEQTFALLHQFKRLAVRWERRLELHDAFVSLACSLICWGRLKRQVA
;
A
#
# COMPACT_ATOMS: atom_id res chain seq x y z
N MET A 1 -23.11 -20.96 -5.11
CA MET A 1 -21.92 -21.77 -4.77
C MET A 1 -20.73 -20.83 -4.55
N TRP A 2 -19.87 -21.06 -3.56
CA TRP A 2 -18.74 -20.17 -3.18
C TRP A 2 -17.47 -20.50 -4.01
N GLN A 3 -16.34 -19.75 -4.03
CA GLN A 3 -15.73 -18.81 -3.06
C GLN A 3 -14.56 -18.04 -3.75
N ARG A 4 -14.18 -16.74 -3.60
CA ARG A 4 -14.71 -15.37 -3.32
C ARG A 4 -13.86 -14.45 -4.25
N ARG A 5 -14.25 -13.35 -4.93
CA ARG A 5 -15.26 -12.26 -4.79
C ARG A 5 -14.80 -10.97 -4.07
N TRP A 6 -13.95 -10.19 -4.78
CA TRP A 6 -13.82 -8.72 -4.93
C TRP A 6 -14.44 -7.70 -3.94
N LEU A 7 -13.74 -6.57 -3.78
CA LEU A 7 -14.19 -5.17 -4.04
C LEU A 7 -12.90 -4.33 -4.35
N GLY A 8 -12.83 -3.30 -5.21
CA GLY A 8 -13.71 -2.78 -6.27
C GLY A 8 -12.87 -2.35 -7.51
N TYR A 9 -13.47 -1.83 -8.60
CA TYR A 9 -12.87 -1.92 -9.96
C TYR A 9 -12.99 -0.65 -10.84
N TRP A 10 -11.93 -0.34 -11.61
CA TRP A 10 -12.02 0.46 -12.85
C TRP A 10 -11.03 -0.06 -13.91
N ARG A 11 -11.50 -0.37 -15.11
CA ARG A 11 -10.65 -0.67 -16.28
C ARG A 11 -11.37 -0.29 -17.58
N ARG A 12 -10.94 0.80 -18.22
CA ARG A 12 -11.13 0.99 -19.67
C ARG A 12 -9.98 0.25 -20.37
N GLY A 13 -10.29 -0.60 -21.35
CA GLY A 13 -9.32 -1.55 -21.91
C GLY A 13 -8.26 -0.90 -22.82
N LEU A 14 -7.01 -1.36 -22.68
CA LEU A 14 -5.96 -1.29 -23.69
C LEU A 14 -5.17 -2.62 -23.67
N PRO A 15 -4.74 -3.17 -24.82
CA PRO A 15 -4.05 -4.44 -24.87
C PRO A 15 -2.58 -4.33 -24.45
N TRP A 16 -2.10 -5.34 -23.71
CA TRP A 16 -0.68 -5.52 -23.41
C TRP A 16 0.07 -5.99 -24.66
N ARG A 17 0.81 -5.09 -25.32
CA ARG A 17 1.84 -5.52 -26.29
C ARG A 17 3.03 -6.06 -25.51
N ALA A 18 3.40 -7.31 -25.78
CA ALA A 18 4.47 -7.98 -25.06
C ALA A 18 5.85 -7.47 -25.48
N ALA A 19 6.74 -7.33 -24.49
CA ALA A 19 8.18 -7.40 -24.70
C ALA A 19 8.69 -8.74 -24.14
N GLY A 20 9.80 -9.26 -24.70
CA GLY A 20 10.32 -10.59 -24.39
C GLY A 20 10.95 -10.75 -23.00
N ARG A 21 11.49 -11.94 -22.75
CA ARG A 21 12.04 -12.41 -21.45
C ARG A 21 13.26 -11.63 -20.93
N SER A 22 13.67 -10.55 -21.60
CA SER A 22 14.81 -9.68 -21.26
C SER A 22 14.45 -8.47 -20.37
N TRP A 23 13.16 -8.25 -20.07
CA TRP A 23 12.70 -7.13 -19.23
C TRP A 23 12.66 -7.50 -17.74
N GLY A 24 13.82 -7.88 -17.22
CA GLY A 24 14.12 -7.90 -15.79
C GLY A 24 14.73 -6.57 -15.33
N GLY A 25 14.42 -6.19 -14.09
CA GLY A 25 15.04 -5.10 -13.35
C GLY A 25 15.07 -5.39 -11.85
N ALA A 26 15.59 -4.48 -11.05
CA ALA A 26 15.50 -4.61 -9.60
C ALA A 26 14.01 -4.59 -9.15
N SER A 27 13.68 -5.46 -8.19
CA SER A 27 12.33 -5.67 -7.66
C SER A 27 11.27 -6.02 -8.73
N THR A 28 11.59 -6.93 -9.65
CA THR A 28 10.60 -7.54 -10.57
C THR A 28 10.67 -9.07 -10.54
N ASP A 29 9.58 -9.72 -10.12
CA ASP A 29 9.43 -11.19 -10.09
C ASP A 29 8.27 -11.64 -11.00
N PRO A 30 8.20 -12.92 -11.40
CA PRO A 30 7.00 -13.51 -12.01
C PRO A 30 5.74 -13.24 -11.17
N SER A 31 4.73 -12.64 -11.79
CA SER A 31 3.47 -12.28 -11.12
C SER A 31 2.72 -13.52 -10.59
N PRO A 32 2.06 -13.45 -9.42
CA PRO A 32 1.26 -14.55 -8.88
C PRO A 32 0.12 -14.96 -9.81
N VAL A 33 -0.44 -14.00 -10.55
CA VAL A 33 -1.59 -14.17 -11.46
C VAL A 33 -1.17 -14.64 -12.85
N ASP A 34 0.01 -14.20 -13.33
CA ASP A 34 0.59 -14.66 -14.59
C ASP A 34 2.11 -14.83 -14.46
N ARG A 35 2.52 -16.08 -14.22
CA ARG A 35 3.92 -16.47 -14.01
C ARG A 35 4.81 -16.29 -15.26
N ARG A 36 4.27 -15.86 -16.40
CA ARG A 36 5.04 -15.49 -17.60
C ARG A 36 5.35 -13.98 -17.67
N LYS A 37 4.80 -13.15 -16.78
CA LYS A 37 5.02 -11.70 -16.73
C LYS A 37 5.76 -11.29 -15.46
N THR A 38 6.81 -10.49 -15.58
CA THR A 38 7.43 -9.80 -14.45
C THR A 38 6.51 -8.70 -13.91
N GLY A 39 6.48 -8.51 -12.59
CA GLY A 39 5.63 -7.54 -11.93
C GLY A 39 6.21 -7.00 -10.62
N SER A 40 5.68 -5.85 -10.20
CA SER A 40 5.98 -5.17 -8.95
C SER A 40 4.67 -4.75 -8.26
N GLU A 41 4.71 -4.66 -6.94
CA GLU A 41 3.57 -4.29 -6.10
C GLU A 41 3.94 -3.10 -5.22
N HIS A 42 2.96 -2.22 -4.98
CA HIS A 42 3.09 -1.10 -4.06
C HIS A 42 2.46 -1.48 -2.73
N HIS A 43 3.19 -1.32 -1.65
CA HIS A 43 2.70 -1.38 -0.27
C HIS A 43 2.59 0.06 0.22
N LEU A 44 1.44 0.48 0.74
CA LEU A 44 1.17 1.88 1.15
C LEU A 44 0.60 1.89 2.58
N ILE A 45 1.10 2.81 3.40
CA ILE A 45 0.47 3.21 4.67
C ILE A 45 0.10 4.70 4.61
N CYS A 46 -1.13 5.02 5.02
CA CYS A 46 -1.66 6.38 5.04
C CYS A 46 -2.26 6.72 6.41
N ASP A 47 -2.52 7.99 6.66
CA ASP A 47 -3.30 8.43 7.83
C ASP A 47 -4.81 8.17 7.65
N GLY A 48 -5.60 8.48 8.70
CA GLY A 48 -7.06 8.35 8.68
C GLY A 48 -7.80 9.35 7.77
N ARG A 49 -7.10 10.24 7.06
CA ARG A 49 -7.62 11.18 6.05
C ARG A 49 -7.19 10.82 4.62
N GLY A 50 -6.40 9.77 4.45
CA GLY A 50 -5.86 9.36 3.15
C GLY A 50 -4.73 10.27 2.67
N ILE A 51 -3.86 10.70 3.59
CA ILE A 51 -2.54 11.27 3.33
C ILE A 51 -1.53 10.12 3.33
N PRO A 52 -0.83 9.83 2.20
CA PRO A 52 0.20 8.78 2.18
C PRO A 52 1.38 9.17 3.09
N LEU A 53 1.77 8.25 3.97
CA LEU A 53 2.87 8.46 4.92
C LEU A 53 4.15 7.76 4.48
N HIS A 54 4.04 6.54 3.95
CA HIS A 54 5.18 5.78 3.43
C HIS A 54 4.68 4.78 2.37
N VAL A 55 5.48 4.53 1.33
CA VAL A 55 5.22 3.58 0.25
C VAL A 55 6.48 2.76 -0.03
N ILE A 56 6.33 1.46 -0.26
CA ILE A 56 7.41 0.54 -0.63
C ILE A 56 7.03 -0.17 -1.93
N THR A 57 7.93 -0.15 -2.92
CA THR A 57 7.77 -0.95 -4.15
C THR A 57 8.53 -2.27 -4.02
N THR A 58 7.83 -3.40 -4.06
CA THR A 58 8.43 -4.74 -4.04
C THR A 58 8.26 -5.46 -5.37
N ALA A 59 8.99 -6.57 -5.54
CA ALA A 59 8.64 -7.55 -6.55
C ALA A 59 7.30 -8.23 -6.20
N ALA A 60 6.49 -8.60 -7.19
CA ALA A 60 5.11 -9.10 -6.98
C ALA A 60 5.00 -10.51 -6.36
N LYS A 61 6.12 -11.09 -5.89
CA LYS A 61 6.16 -12.38 -5.20
C LYS A 61 6.47 -12.23 -3.69
N VAL A 62 6.76 -11.00 -3.25
CA VAL A 62 7.08 -10.70 -1.85
C VAL A 62 5.80 -10.75 -1.00
N ASN A 63 5.84 -11.52 0.09
CA ASN A 63 4.68 -11.71 0.96
C ASN A 63 4.34 -10.43 1.75
N ASP A 64 3.15 -9.87 1.55
CA ASP A 64 2.57 -8.68 2.21
C ASP A 64 2.85 -8.60 3.72
N ILE A 65 2.76 -9.75 4.41
CA ILE A 65 2.95 -9.87 5.87
C ILE A 65 4.35 -9.39 6.28
N THR A 66 5.36 -9.59 5.41
CA THR A 66 6.74 -9.13 5.66
C THR A 66 6.89 -7.61 5.55
N GLN A 67 6.07 -6.95 4.71
CA GLN A 67 6.16 -5.52 4.47
C GLN A 67 5.41 -4.67 5.50
N THR A 68 4.55 -5.28 6.34
CA THR A 68 3.79 -4.54 7.37
C THR A 68 4.70 -3.79 8.34
N LEU A 69 5.81 -4.40 8.78
CA LEU A 69 6.73 -3.77 9.73
C LEU A 69 7.60 -2.72 9.03
N ASN A 70 8.06 -3.00 7.81
CA ASN A 70 8.81 -2.05 6.97
C ASN A 70 7.99 -0.78 6.70
N LEU A 71 6.69 -0.91 6.40
CA LEU A 71 5.78 0.22 6.25
C LEU A 71 5.71 1.08 7.52
N VAL A 72 5.62 0.44 8.68
CA VAL A 72 5.46 1.11 9.98
C VAL A 72 6.75 1.77 10.47
N ASP A 73 7.92 1.18 10.21
CA ASP A 73 9.21 1.79 10.57
C ASP A 73 9.63 2.93 9.63
N GLY A 74 9.19 2.88 8.37
CA GLY A 74 9.40 3.95 7.39
C GLY A 74 8.48 5.17 7.55
N ILE A 75 7.55 5.19 8.53
CA ILE A 75 6.70 6.36 8.79
C ILE A 75 7.57 7.57 9.19
N PRO A 76 7.51 8.69 8.44
CA PRO A 76 8.29 9.87 8.75
C PRO A 76 7.82 10.53 10.06
N PRO A 77 8.64 11.35 10.74
CA PRO A 77 8.25 11.98 12.00
C PRO A 77 7.16 13.04 11.77
N VAL A 78 5.90 12.69 12.04
CA VAL A 78 4.76 13.57 11.81
C VAL A 78 4.75 14.73 12.80
N VAL A 79 4.56 15.94 12.28
CA VAL A 79 4.37 17.19 13.03
C VAL A 79 2.89 17.56 13.01
N GLY A 80 2.36 18.16 14.08
CA GLY A 80 0.99 18.69 14.07
C GLY A 80 0.43 19.15 15.43
N ARG A 81 0.80 18.48 16.52
CA ARG A 81 0.53 18.95 17.90
C ARG A 81 1.84 19.37 18.58
N PRO A 82 1.82 20.32 19.52
CA PRO A 82 2.97 20.65 20.36
C PRO A 82 3.54 19.40 21.06
N GLY A 83 4.86 19.31 21.17
CA GLY A 83 5.57 18.20 21.80
C GLY A 83 6.42 17.36 20.84
N ARG A 84 6.82 16.16 21.28
CA ARG A 84 7.75 15.28 20.56
C ARG A 84 7.10 14.70 19.29
N ARG A 85 7.72 14.91 18.13
CA ARG A 85 7.28 14.37 16.82
C ARG A 85 6.97 12.87 16.91
N ARG A 86 5.78 12.45 16.50
CA ARG A 86 5.35 11.04 16.57
C ARG A 86 5.77 10.31 15.29
N ARG A 87 6.58 9.25 15.44
CA ARG A 87 6.91 8.30 14.35
C ARG A 87 6.00 7.05 14.34
N ARG A 88 5.34 6.74 15.46
CA ARG A 88 4.48 5.54 15.60
C ARG A 88 3.02 5.94 15.78
N PRO A 89 2.09 5.33 15.03
CA PRO A 89 0.66 5.48 15.24
C PRO A 89 0.20 4.72 16.49
N GLU A 90 -0.98 5.04 17.01
CA GLU A 90 -1.58 4.34 18.17
C GLU A 90 -2.16 2.98 17.77
N SER A 91 -2.62 2.87 16.53
CA SER A 91 -3.17 1.66 15.93
C SER A 91 -2.76 1.56 14.46
N VAL A 92 -2.70 0.33 13.95
CA VAL A 92 -2.52 0.04 12.52
C VAL A 92 -3.68 -0.82 12.06
N LEU A 93 -4.40 -0.31 11.06
CA LEU A 93 -5.38 -1.04 10.28
C LEU A 93 -4.66 -1.93 9.27
N GLY A 94 -5.16 -3.16 9.06
CA GLY A 94 -4.73 -4.01 7.96
C GLY A 94 -5.81 -5.01 7.57
N ASP A 95 -5.81 -5.42 6.31
CA ASP A 95 -6.74 -6.45 5.84
C ASP A 95 -6.43 -7.82 6.46
N LYS A 96 -7.42 -8.73 6.43
CA LYS A 96 -7.33 -10.09 6.98
C LYS A 96 -6.17 -10.91 6.42
N ALA A 97 -5.69 -10.61 5.20
CA ALA A 97 -4.47 -11.21 4.64
C ALA A 97 -3.25 -11.04 5.56
N TYR A 98 -3.09 -9.86 6.16
CA TYR A 98 -1.96 -9.47 7.03
C TYR A 98 -1.96 -10.14 8.41
N ASP A 99 -2.97 -10.95 8.75
CA ASP A 99 -3.06 -11.61 10.05
C ASP A 99 -1.91 -12.62 10.25
N SER A 100 -0.99 -12.28 11.16
CA SER A 100 0.16 -13.08 11.57
C SER A 100 0.44 -12.87 13.06
N ARG A 101 0.70 -13.96 13.80
CA ARG A 101 1.02 -13.88 15.24
C ARG A 101 2.30 -13.08 15.49
N ALA A 102 3.31 -13.23 14.62
CA ALA A 102 4.58 -12.51 14.73
C ALA A 102 4.40 -11.00 14.52
N VAL A 103 3.73 -10.58 13.43
CA VAL A 103 3.48 -9.16 13.14
C VAL A 103 2.64 -8.50 14.23
N ARG A 104 1.63 -9.20 14.78
CA ARG A 104 0.86 -8.71 15.94
C ARG A 104 1.74 -8.49 17.18
N ARG A 105 2.64 -9.44 17.50
CA ARG A 105 3.58 -9.32 18.62
C ARG A 105 4.50 -8.12 18.42
N GLU A 106 5.09 -7.96 17.24
CA GLU A 106 5.97 -6.83 16.92
C GLU A 106 5.27 -5.48 17.03
N LEU A 107 4.04 -5.35 16.49
CA LEU A 107 3.24 -4.13 16.66
C LEU A 107 2.95 -3.84 18.13
N GLN A 108 2.61 -4.86 18.93
CA GLN A 108 2.38 -4.71 20.37
C GLN A 108 3.66 -4.31 21.13
N CYS A 109 4.81 -4.93 20.85
CA CYS A 109 6.12 -4.54 21.39
C CYS A 109 6.48 -3.08 21.02
N ARG A 110 6.04 -2.60 19.86
CA ARG A 110 6.19 -1.20 19.41
C ARG A 110 5.21 -0.22 20.07
N ARG A 111 4.27 -0.71 20.90
CA ARG A 111 3.10 -0.01 21.49
C ARG A 111 2.06 0.47 20.46
N ILE A 112 1.81 -0.35 19.44
CA ILE A 112 0.87 -0.11 18.35
C ILE A 112 -0.23 -1.18 18.37
N MET A 113 -1.50 -0.79 18.38
CA MET A 113 -2.63 -1.73 18.40
C MET A 113 -2.90 -2.32 17.00
N PRO A 114 -2.79 -3.65 16.79
CA PRO A 114 -3.00 -4.28 15.48
C PRO A 114 -4.50 -4.52 15.19
N VAL A 115 -5.15 -3.55 14.56
CA VAL A 115 -6.57 -3.57 14.16
C VAL A 115 -6.74 -4.34 12.84
N ILE A 116 -6.43 -5.64 12.92
CA ILE A 116 -6.48 -6.61 11.82
C ILE A 116 -7.50 -7.68 12.19
N SER A 117 -8.37 -8.11 11.26
CA SER A 117 -9.30 -9.23 11.50
C SER A 117 -8.53 -10.57 11.54
N ARG A 118 -8.84 -11.47 12.49
CA ARG A 118 -8.17 -12.78 12.58
C ARG A 118 -8.66 -13.74 11.50
N LYS A 119 -7.75 -14.53 10.91
CA LYS A 119 -8.08 -15.68 10.03
C LYS A 119 -8.95 -16.68 10.80
N GLY A 120 -9.90 -17.32 10.12
CA GLY A 120 -10.94 -18.17 10.73
C GLY A 120 -12.08 -17.43 11.46
N ALA A 121 -11.79 -16.30 12.13
CA ALA A 121 -12.80 -15.54 12.89
C ALA A 121 -13.72 -14.67 12.01
N PRO A 122 -14.85 -14.16 12.53
CA PRO A 122 -15.61 -13.06 11.92
C PRO A 122 -14.75 -11.80 11.70
N ASN A 123 -15.14 -10.95 10.77
CA ASN A 123 -14.47 -9.67 10.53
C ASN A 123 -14.88 -8.64 11.61
N ILE A 124 -13.97 -7.72 11.94
CA ILE A 124 -14.26 -6.60 12.85
C ILE A 124 -15.38 -5.71 12.25
N LYS A 125 -16.42 -5.40 13.03
CA LYS A 125 -17.51 -4.52 12.59
C LYS A 125 -16.98 -3.11 12.29
N GLY A 126 -17.53 -2.45 11.26
CA GLY A 126 -17.13 -1.09 10.86
C GLY A 126 -15.79 -0.98 10.11
N LEU A 127 -14.96 -2.02 10.09
CA LEU A 127 -13.59 -2.01 9.53
C LEU A 127 -13.54 -1.57 8.06
N GLY A 128 -14.58 -1.86 7.27
CA GLY A 128 -14.71 -1.45 5.87
C GLY A 128 -14.56 0.07 5.69
N LYS A 129 -15.31 0.87 6.45
CA LYS A 129 -15.28 2.35 6.36
C LYS A 129 -13.89 2.96 6.58
N LEU A 130 -13.03 2.29 7.35
CA LEU A 130 -11.65 2.71 7.57
C LEU A 130 -10.72 2.23 6.44
N ARG A 131 -11.00 1.05 5.89
CA ARG A 131 -10.26 0.47 4.75
C ARG A 131 -10.54 1.24 3.46
N ASP A 132 -11.76 1.74 3.28
CA ASP A 132 -12.18 2.58 2.14
C ASP A 132 -11.25 3.80 1.96
N VAL A 133 -10.71 4.37 3.05
CA VAL A 133 -9.75 5.50 3.00
C VAL A 133 -8.41 5.08 2.40
N VAL A 134 -7.95 3.87 2.74
CA VAL A 134 -6.71 3.28 2.19
C VAL A 134 -6.92 2.92 0.71
N GLU A 135 -8.06 2.29 0.38
CA GLU A 135 -8.45 1.94 -0.99
C GLU A 135 -8.56 3.18 -1.89
N GLN A 136 -9.18 4.27 -1.41
CA GLN A 136 -9.21 5.56 -2.12
C GLN A 136 -7.81 6.15 -2.35
N THR A 137 -6.91 6.01 -1.38
CA THR A 137 -5.54 6.57 -1.50
C THR A 137 -4.70 5.76 -2.47
N PHE A 138 -4.86 4.43 -2.52
CA PHE A 138 -4.35 3.57 -3.59
C PHE A 138 -4.93 3.95 -4.97
N ALA A 139 -6.25 4.13 -5.05
CA ALA A 139 -6.91 4.50 -6.30
C ALA A 139 -6.38 5.84 -6.84
N LEU A 140 -6.14 6.82 -5.98
CA LEU A 140 -5.49 8.09 -6.34
C LEU A 140 -4.04 7.89 -6.81
N LEU A 141 -3.25 7.05 -6.14
CA LEU A 141 -1.89 6.71 -6.55
C LEU A 141 -1.86 6.05 -7.94
N HIS A 142 -2.86 5.25 -8.28
CA HIS A 142 -2.97 4.57 -9.58
C HIS A 142 -3.74 5.36 -10.66
N GLN A 143 -4.36 6.51 -10.36
CA GLN A 143 -4.80 7.46 -11.40
C GLN A 143 -3.60 7.98 -12.21
N PHE A 144 -2.43 8.09 -11.59
CA PHE A 144 -1.16 8.24 -12.28
C PHE A 144 -0.84 6.94 -13.01
N LYS A 145 -1.31 6.80 -14.26
CA LYS A 145 -1.26 5.55 -15.07
C LYS A 145 0.13 4.91 -15.17
N ARG A 146 1.20 5.72 -15.05
CA ARG A 146 2.62 5.30 -15.03
C ARG A 146 3.02 4.52 -13.76
N LEU A 147 2.23 4.62 -12.69
CA LEU A 147 2.36 3.80 -11.48
C LEU A 147 1.44 2.57 -11.53
N ALA A 148 0.28 2.67 -12.16
CA ALA A 148 -0.61 1.52 -12.41
C ALA A 148 -0.01 0.49 -13.39
N VAL A 149 0.88 0.93 -14.29
CA VAL A 149 1.71 0.09 -15.14
C VAL A 149 3.14 0.64 -15.09
N ARG A 150 4.05 -0.07 -14.42
CA ARG A 150 5.48 0.28 -14.34
C ARG A 150 6.13 0.15 -15.72
N TRP A 151 6.68 1.24 -16.25
CA TRP A 151 7.51 1.24 -17.47
C TRP A 151 9.01 1.30 -17.15
N GLU A 152 9.32 1.72 -15.93
CA GLU A 152 10.66 2.04 -15.42
C GLU A 152 11.45 0.77 -15.09
N ARG A 153 12.47 0.45 -15.89
CA ARG A 153 13.38 -0.66 -15.60
C ARG A 153 14.15 -0.46 -14.28
N ARG A 154 14.60 0.77 -13.99
CA ARG A 154 15.25 1.16 -12.73
C ARG A 154 14.20 1.40 -11.64
N LEU A 155 14.41 0.82 -10.47
CA LEU A 155 13.52 0.98 -9.32
C LEU A 155 13.54 2.43 -8.80
N GLU A 156 14.71 3.07 -8.76
CA GLU A 156 14.87 4.44 -8.24
C GLU A 156 14.01 5.47 -9.02
N LEU A 157 13.89 5.28 -10.35
CA LEU A 157 13.06 6.14 -11.21
C LEU A 157 11.57 5.92 -10.95
N HIS A 158 11.17 4.67 -10.70
CA HIS A 158 9.81 4.32 -10.33
C HIS A 158 9.42 4.93 -8.98
N ASP A 159 10.27 4.76 -7.97
CA ASP A 159 10.05 5.29 -6.62
C ASP A 159 10.12 6.83 -6.56
N ALA A 160 10.86 7.48 -7.46
CA ALA A 160 10.78 8.92 -7.68
C ALA A 160 9.39 9.36 -8.21
N PHE A 161 8.79 8.62 -9.15
CA PHE A 161 7.42 8.89 -9.60
C PHE A 161 6.38 8.59 -8.52
N VAL A 162 6.57 7.54 -7.70
CA VAL A 162 5.74 7.28 -6.51
C VAL A 162 5.81 8.46 -5.53
N SER A 163 7.02 8.96 -5.23
CA SER A 163 7.25 10.09 -4.32
C SER A 163 6.62 11.40 -4.83
N LEU A 164 6.69 11.64 -6.14
CA LEU A 164 6.01 12.77 -6.80
C LEU A 164 4.49 12.65 -6.71
N ALA A 165 3.93 11.47 -6.99
CA ALA A 165 2.49 11.22 -6.89
C ALA A 165 1.98 11.37 -5.44
N CYS A 166 2.72 10.85 -4.45
CA CYS A 166 2.43 11.07 -3.04
C CYS A 166 2.45 12.56 -2.67
N SER A 167 3.45 13.31 -3.13
CA SER A 167 3.53 14.77 -2.94
C SER A 167 2.31 15.51 -3.51
N LEU A 168 1.86 15.14 -4.72
CA LEU A 168 0.66 15.70 -5.34
C LEU A 168 -0.63 15.35 -4.60
N ILE A 169 -0.75 14.12 -4.07
CA ILE A 169 -1.88 13.71 -3.22
C ILE A 169 -1.88 14.54 -1.91
N CYS A 170 -0.73 14.69 -1.25
CA CYS A 170 -0.58 15.50 -0.04
C CYS A 170 -0.97 16.96 -0.29
N TRP A 171 -0.49 17.58 -1.37
CA TRP A 171 -0.86 18.94 -1.77
C TRP A 171 -2.37 19.08 -2.03
N GLY A 172 -2.95 18.13 -2.76
CA GLY A 172 -4.39 18.08 -3.00
C GLY A 172 -5.22 17.81 -1.74
N ARG A 173 -4.67 17.16 -0.70
CA ARG A 173 -5.32 17.02 0.63
C ARG A 173 -5.18 18.30 1.46
N LEU A 174 -4.05 19.02 1.35
CA LEU A 174 -3.80 20.28 2.07
C LEU A 174 -4.72 21.40 1.57
N LYS A 175 -4.86 21.59 0.25
CA LYS A 175 -5.76 22.63 -0.29
C LYS A 175 -7.21 22.48 0.18
N ARG A 176 -7.70 21.25 0.36
CA ARG A 176 -9.05 20.92 0.87
C ARG A 176 -9.17 20.91 2.41
N GLN A 177 -8.19 21.49 3.11
CA GLN A 177 -8.23 21.75 4.56
C GLN A 177 -8.04 23.24 4.88
N VAL A 178 -7.81 24.07 3.86
CA VAL A 178 -7.57 25.53 3.96
C VAL A 178 -8.65 26.32 3.18
N ALA A 179 -9.37 25.64 2.28
CA ALA A 179 -10.63 26.07 1.68
C ALA A 179 -11.75 25.13 2.15
#